data_AF-A0A925DLX3-F1
#
_entry.id   AF-A0A925DLX3-F1
#
_cell.length_a   1.000
_cell.length_b   1.000
_cell.length_c   1.000
_cell.angle_alpha   90.00
_cell.angle_beta   90.00
_cell.angle_gamma   90.00
#
_symmetry.space_group_name_H-M   'P 1'
#
loop_
_entity.id
_entity.type
_entity.pdbx_description
1 polymer ?
#
loop_
_entity_poly.entity_id
_entity_poly.type
_entity_poly.pdbx_seq_one_letter_code
_entity_poly.pdbx_strand_id
1 'polypeptide(L)'
;MKNKLLLAIPFFILLLVSCGPEKGKENEMRSDSVANAKPDSVPKKVFNDPTVPPTPEYSGDHVVKYPNGITQYRGFFRFGKRHGTWATFFDTGELWGETSYDNGKKEGKSVVYFKNGKVKYEGFYKNDKQSGTWKFYDEAGTLVKE
;
A
#
# COMPACT_ATOMS: atom_id res chain seq x y z
N MET A 1 -42.53 -21.56 29.34
CA MET A 1 -42.36 -23.02 29.50
C MET A 1 -41.02 -23.38 28.85
N LYS A 2 -39.96 -23.53 29.66
CA LYS A 2 -39.14 -24.76 29.83
C LYS A 2 -38.82 -25.41 28.47
N ASN A 3 -37.56 -25.44 28.01
CA ASN A 3 -36.62 -26.50 28.40
C ASN A 3 -35.14 -26.11 28.30
N LYS A 4 -34.40 -26.58 29.32
CA LYS A 4 -32.95 -26.62 29.47
C LYS A 4 -32.39 -27.80 28.68
N LEU A 5 -31.17 -27.69 28.16
CA LEU A 5 -30.26 -28.84 28.09
C LEU A 5 -28.80 -28.38 28.16
N LEU A 6 -28.17 -28.66 29.31
CA LEU A 6 -26.72 -28.64 29.54
C LEU A 6 -26.15 -30.01 29.16
N LEU A 7 -24.96 -30.06 28.55
CA LEU A 7 -23.97 -31.15 28.63
C LEU A 7 -22.59 -30.52 28.35
N ALA A 8 -21.78 -30.22 29.37
CA ALA A 8 -20.76 -31.07 29.98
C ALA A 8 -19.53 -31.28 29.07
N ILE A 9 -18.48 -30.45 29.27
CA ILE A 9 -17.15 -30.61 28.68
C ILE A 9 -16.27 -31.26 29.75
N PRO A 10 -15.68 -32.45 29.52
CA PRO A 10 -14.78 -33.06 30.48
C PRO A 10 -13.39 -32.41 30.40
N PHE A 11 -12.95 -31.97 31.58
CA PHE A 11 -11.59 -31.67 31.97
C PHE A 11 -10.69 -32.88 31.68
N PHE A 12 -9.60 -32.73 30.91
CA PHE A 12 -8.50 -33.68 30.93
C PHE A 12 -7.18 -32.96 31.22
N ILE A 13 -6.46 -33.59 32.13
CA ILE A 13 -5.41 -33.06 33.00
C ILE A 13 -4.04 -33.21 32.32
N LEU A 14 -3.28 -32.11 32.37
CA LEU A 14 -1.84 -31.99 32.64
C LEU A 14 -0.90 -33.18 32.33
N LEU A 15 0.08 -32.96 31.45
CA LEU A 15 1.43 -33.53 31.58
C LEU A 15 2.49 -32.45 31.33
N LEU A 16 3.14 -32.05 32.43
CA LEU A 16 4.39 -31.30 32.49
C LEU A 16 5.56 -32.28 32.46
N VAL A 17 6.45 -32.20 31.48
CA VAL A 17 7.83 -32.76 31.44
C VAL A 17 8.52 -32.00 30.29
N SER A 18 9.73 -31.41 30.33
CA SER A 18 10.85 -31.29 31.26
C SER A 18 11.71 -30.10 30.80
N CYS A 19 12.37 -29.44 31.74
CA CYS A 19 13.40 -28.42 31.55
C CYS A 19 14.75 -29.05 31.12
N GLY A 20 15.64 -28.29 30.46
CA GLY A 20 17.07 -28.59 30.34
C GLY A 20 17.81 -27.88 29.19
N PRO A 21 18.84 -27.03 29.45
CA PRO A 21 19.60 -26.31 28.43
C PRO A 21 21.00 -26.92 28.18
N GLU A 22 21.53 -26.86 26.95
CA GLU A 22 22.97 -27.05 26.71
C GLU A 22 23.56 -26.11 25.65
N LYS A 23 24.79 -25.68 25.95
CA LYS A 23 25.61 -24.67 25.29
C LYS A 23 26.30 -25.23 24.03
N GLY A 24 26.66 -24.31 23.14
CA GLY A 24 27.18 -24.59 21.80
C GLY A 24 28.59 -25.17 21.68
N LYS A 25 29.01 -25.34 20.43
CA LYS A 25 30.40 -25.35 19.96
C LYS A 25 30.44 -24.84 18.51
N GLU A 26 31.36 -23.90 18.25
CA GLU A 26 31.84 -23.52 16.92
C GLU A 26 32.53 -24.71 16.25
N ASN A 27 32.44 -24.79 14.93
CA ASN A 27 33.52 -25.28 14.08
C ASN A 27 33.38 -24.71 12.67
N GLU A 28 34.44 -24.06 12.24
CA GLU A 28 34.64 -23.47 10.92
C GLU A 28 35.17 -24.53 9.93
N MET A 29 34.88 -24.29 8.65
CA MET A 29 35.65 -24.69 7.47
C MET A 29 35.43 -26.07 6.84
N ARG A 30 34.69 -26.08 5.71
CA ARG A 30 35.28 -26.37 4.39
C ARG A 30 34.37 -25.92 3.25
N SER A 31 35.01 -25.36 2.23
CA SER A 31 34.49 -25.11 0.90
C SER A 31 33.90 -26.39 0.31
N ASP A 32 32.84 -26.28 -0.50
CA ASP A 32 32.90 -26.64 -1.91
C ASP A 32 31.60 -26.24 -2.65
N SER A 33 31.81 -25.48 -3.73
CA SER A 33 31.05 -25.39 -4.99
C SER A 33 29.52 -25.32 -5.02
N VAL A 34 29.04 -24.13 -5.42
CA VAL A 34 28.03 -23.89 -6.47
C VAL A 34 26.73 -24.71 -6.41
N ALA A 35 25.67 -24.11 -5.86
CA ALA A 35 24.37 -24.00 -6.53
C ALA A 35 23.40 -23.12 -5.71
N ASN A 36 22.78 -22.17 -6.42
CA ASN A 36 21.58 -21.40 -6.09
C ASN A 36 21.73 -20.24 -5.08
N ALA A 37 21.63 -19.03 -5.65
CA ALA A 37 21.74 -17.75 -4.98
C ALA A 37 20.82 -17.64 -3.74
N LYS A 38 21.40 -17.06 -2.69
CA LYS A 38 20.75 -16.70 -1.42
C LYS A 38 19.66 -15.63 -1.61
N PRO A 39 18.72 -15.49 -0.67
CA PRO A 39 17.73 -14.42 -0.65
C PRO A 39 18.46 -13.08 -0.52
N ASP A 40 18.52 -12.33 -1.62
CA ASP A 40 19.16 -11.01 -1.67
C ASP A 40 18.34 -10.00 -0.85
N SER A 41 18.76 -9.85 0.41
CA SER A 41 19.08 -8.57 1.02
C SER A 41 18.32 -7.34 0.49
N VAL A 42 17.08 -7.14 0.95
CA VAL A 42 16.54 -5.77 1.01
C VAL A 42 17.28 -5.07 2.16
N PRO A 43 18.08 -4.02 1.92
CA PRO A 43 18.70 -3.27 3.01
C PRO A 43 17.58 -2.67 3.87
N LYS A 44 17.61 -2.89 5.19
CA LYS A 44 16.65 -2.34 6.18
C LYS A 44 16.69 -0.80 6.34
N LYS A 45 17.14 -0.06 5.32
CA LYS A 45 17.31 1.41 5.33
C LYS A 45 16.47 2.13 4.26
N VAL A 46 15.45 1.48 3.69
CA VAL A 46 14.87 1.90 2.38
C VAL A 46 13.48 2.56 2.46
N PHE A 47 12.83 2.70 3.63
CA PHE A 47 11.49 3.28 3.68
C PHE A 47 11.49 4.74 4.18
N ASN A 48 12.17 5.62 3.45
CA ASN A 48 11.97 7.07 3.57
C ASN A 48 11.05 7.61 2.46
N ASP A 49 10.55 6.76 1.57
CA ASP A 49 9.53 7.16 0.59
C ASP A 49 8.15 7.09 1.27
N PRO A 50 7.50 8.24 1.52
CA PRO A 50 6.22 8.28 2.21
C PRO A 50 5.08 7.67 1.38
N THR A 51 5.30 7.35 0.10
CA THR A 51 4.31 6.74 -0.79
C THR A 51 4.33 5.20 -0.80
N VAL A 52 5.17 4.58 0.03
CA VAL A 52 5.28 3.13 0.17
C VAL A 52 4.62 2.69 1.49
N PRO A 53 3.77 1.64 1.50
CA PRO A 53 3.11 1.20 2.72
C PRO A 53 4.11 0.55 3.70
N PRO A 54 3.80 0.51 5.01
CA PRO A 54 4.72 -0.04 6.03
C PRO A 54 5.10 -1.50 5.83
N THR A 55 4.17 -2.32 5.33
CA THR A 55 4.40 -3.74 5.04
C THR A 55 3.68 -4.17 3.74
N PRO A 56 4.13 -5.24 3.07
CA PRO A 56 3.45 -5.79 1.89
C PRO A 56 2.02 -6.26 2.15
N GLU A 57 1.66 -6.54 3.39
CA GLU A 57 0.32 -7.00 3.78
C GLU A 57 -0.60 -5.84 4.20
N TYR A 58 -0.06 -4.63 4.34
CA TYR A 58 -0.77 -3.46 4.86
C TYR A 58 -2.06 -3.19 4.06
N SER A 59 -3.16 -3.06 4.79
CA SER A 59 -4.45 -2.64 4.24
C SER A 59 -5.06 -1.58 5.13
N GLY A 60 -5.27 -0.39 4.59
CA GLY A 60 -5.71 0.76 5.38
C GLY A 60 -5.58 2.08 4.64
N ASP A 61 -6.21 3.10 5.21
CA ASP A 61 -6.02 4.48 4.77
C ASP A 61 -4.56 4.89 4.98
N HIS A 62 -4.08 5.74 4.10
CA HIS A 62 -2.73 6.27 4.12
C HIS A 62 -2.75 7.74 3.80
N VAL A 63 -2.08 8.52 4.63
CA VAL A 63 -2.01 9.98 4.51
C VAL A 63 -0.56 10.40 4.66
N VAL A 64 -0.07 11.11 3.65
CA VAL A 64 1.25 11.74 3.67
C VAL A 64 1.04 13.24 3.77
N LYS A 65 1.84 13.90 4.61
CA LYS A 65 1.80 15.34 4.80
C LYS A 65 3.10 15.99 4.36
N TYR A 66 3.01 17.20 3.82
CA TYR A 66 4.12 18.12 3.66
C TYR A 66 4.70 18.53 5.04
N PRO A 67 5.92 19.11 5.08
CA PRO A 67 6.49 19.62 6.33
C PRO A 67 5.62 20.67 7.04
N ASN A 68 4.80 21.42 6.30
CA ASN A 68 3.85 22.39 6.85
C ASN A 68 2.57 21.73 7.44
N GLY A 69 2.46 20.40 7.42
CA GLY A 69 1.34 19.64 7.97
C GLY A 69 0.15 19.46 7.02
N ILE A 70 0.16 20.09 5.85
CA ILE A 70 -0.87 19.96 4.81
C ILE A 70 -0.76 18.57 4.16
N THR A 71 -1.90 17.94 3.89
CA THR A 71 -1.95 16.64 3.22
C THR A 71 -1.36 16.76 1.82
N GLN A 72 -0.39 15.92 1.48
CA GLN A 72 0.22 15.82 0.16
C GLN A 72 -0.42 14.69 -0.66
N TYR A 73 -0.58 13.53 -0.03
CA TYR A 73 -1.23 12.35 -0.62
C TYR A 73 -2.24 11.79 0.37
N ARG A 74 -3.37 11.29 -0.15
CA ARG A 74 -4.22 10.38 0.62
C ARG A 74 -4.81 9.30 -0.28
N GLY A 75 -5.02 8.12 0.29
CA GLY A 75 -5.70 7.03 -0.39
C GLY A 75 -5.71 5.79 0.47
N PHE A 76 -6.09 4.67 -0.14
CA PHE A 76 -6.17 3.38 0.55
C PHE A 76 -5.16 2.40 -0.06
N PHE A 77 -4.49 1.63 0.80
CA PHE A 77 -3.74 0.45 0.42
C PHE A 77 -4.58 -0.80 0.66
N ARG A 78 -4.51 -1.77 -0.25
CA ARG A 78 -5.00 -3.13 -0.08
C ARG A 78 -3.85 -4.09 -0.36
N PHE A 79 -3.45 -4.87 0.64
CA PHE A 79 -2.31 -5.80 0.57
C PHE A 79 -1.06 -5.15 -0.03
N GLY A 80 -0.62 -4.05 0.57
CA GLY A 80 0.60 -3.34 0.21
C GLY A 80 0.55 -2.61 -1.13
N LYS A 81 -0.63 -2.52 -1.76
CA LYS A 81 -0.79 -1.92 -3.09
C LYS A 81 -1.90 -0.88 -3.10
N ARG A 82 -1.71 0.22 -3.83
CA ARG A 82 -2.72 1.27 -3.96
C ARG A 82 -4.01 0.69 -4.50
N HIS A 83 -5.13 1.07 -3.89
CA HIS A 83 -6.45 0.61 -4.27
C HIS A 83 -7.47 1.72 -4.03
N GLY A 84 -8.47 1.81 -4.90
CA GLY A 84 -9.45 2.89 -4.90
C GLY A 84 -8.87 4.22 -5.38
N THR A 85 -9.53 5.32 -5.03
CA THR A 85 -9.14 6.66 -5.46
C THR A 85 -8.02 7.19 -4.58
N TRP A 86 -6.92 7.58 -5.21
CA TRP A 86 -5.83 8.30 -4.57
C TRP A 86 -5.87 9.76 -4.97
N ALA A 87 -5.83 10.63 -3.97
CA ALA A 87 -5.85 12.08 -4.15
C ALA A 87 -4.48 12.68 -3.79
N THR A 88 -4.15 13.73 -4.50
CA THR A 88 -2.91 14.49 -4.41
C THR A 88 -3.24 15.97 -4.31
N PHE A 89 -2.49 16.70 -3.49
CA PHE A 89 -2.77 18.10 -3.19
C PHE A 89 -1.52 18.95 -3.37
N PHE A 90 -1.71 20.23 -3.64
CA PHE A 90 -0.65 21.22 -3.54
C PHE A 90 -0.24 21.43 -2.08
N ASP A 91 0.94 22.02 -1.87
CA ASP A 91 1.43 22.41 -0.54
C ASP A 91 0.59 23.49 0.13
N THR A 92 -0.26 24.17 -0.65
CA THR A 92 -1.29 25.12 -0.21
C THR A 92 -2.63 24.44 0.14
N GLY A 93 -2.79 23.14 -0.13
CA GLY A 93 -3.91 22.30 0.28
C GLY A 93 -5.02 22.10 -0.75
N GLU A 94 -4.97 22.78 -1.89
CA GLU A 94 -5.91 22.57 -2.99
C GLU A 94 -5.64 21.23 -3.69
N LEU A 95 -6.69 20.62 -4.23
CA LEU A 95 -6.60 19.35 -4.94
C LEU A 95 -5.81 19.52 -6.24
N TRP A 96 -4.71 18.78 -6.38
CA TRP A 96 -3.93 18.71 -7.61
C TRP A 96 -4.46 17.64 -8.56
N GLY A 97 -4.89 16.50 -8.03
CA GLY A 97 -5.39 15.42 -8.87
C GLY A 97 -5.88 14.21 -8.10
N GLU A 98 -6.68 13.41 -8.80
CA GLU A 98 -7.22 12.15 -8.34
C GLU A 98 -7.00 11.08 -9.41
N THR A 99 -6.68 9.86 -8.98
CA THR A 99 -6.50 8.72 -9.88
C THR A 99 -6.99 7.45 -9.20
N SER A 100 -7.83 6.69 -9.91
CA SER A 100 -8.26 5.37 -9.48
C SER A 100 -7.15 4.33 -9.65
N TYR A 101 -6.95 3.51 -8.63
CA TYR A 101 -6.01 2.39 -8.64
C TYR A 101 -6.72 1.08 -8.32
N ASP A 102 -6.28 0.01 -8.96
CA ASP A 102 -6.58 -1.36 -8.57
C ASP A 102 -5.31 -2.20 -8.56
N ASN A 103 -5.10 -2.96 -7.47
CA ASN A 103 -3.93 -3.81 -7.26
C ASN A 103 -2.59 -3.11 -7.60
N GLY A 104 -2.48 -1.83 -7.23
CA GLY A 104 -1.28 -1.00 -7.43
C GLY A 104 -1.15 -0.33 -8.80
N LYS A 105 -2.02 -0.69 -9.77
CA LYS A 105 -2.03 -0.12 -11.13
C LYS A 105 -3.12 0.93 -11.26
N LYS A 106 -2.91 1.94 -12.10
CA LYS A 106 -3.96 2.88 -12.48
C LYS A 106 -5.02 2.13 -13.28
N GLU A 107 -6.26 2.20 -12.81
CA GLU A 107 -7.41 1.52 -13.39
C GLU A 107 -8.66 2.37 -13.11
N GLY A 108 -9.26 2.94 -14.14
CA GLY A 108 -10.41 3.82 -14.03
C GLY A 108 -10.08 5.31 -14.21
N LYS A 109 -10.89 6.18 -13.61
CA LYS A 109 -10.88 7.62 -13.85
C LYS A 109 -9.59 8.27 -13.31
N SER A 110 -9.08 9.25 -14.05
CA SER A 110 -8.03 10.15 -13.60
C SER A 110 -8.38 11.58 -13.96
N VAL A 111 -8.20 12.50 -13.02
CA VAL A 111 -8.41 13.94 -13.22
C VAL A 111 -7.24 14.68 -12.58
N VAL A 112 -6.71 15.68 -13.26
CA VAL A 112 -5.71 16.60 -12.72
C VAL A 112 -6.22 18.02 -12.93
N TYR A 113 -5.93 18.87 -11.95
CA TYR A 113 -6.43 20.23 -11.84
C TYR A 113 -5.28 21.24 -11.90
N PHE A 114 -5.59 22.44 -12.38
CA PHE A 114 -4.77 23.62 -12.18
C PHE A 114 -4.94 24.14 -10.74
N LYS A 115 -4.04 25.03 -10.31
CA LYS A 115 -4.10 25.63 -8.97
C LYS A 115 -5.39 26.44 -8.72
N ASN A 116 -6.03 26.93 -9.78
CA ASN A 116 -7.34 27.59 -9.70
C ASN A 116 -8.53 26.62 -9.57
N GLY A 117 -8.28 25.31 -9.45
CA GLY A 117 -9.29 24.27 -9.28
C GLY A 117 -9.96 23.81 -10.58
N LYS A 118 -9.67 24.41 -11.74
CA LYS A 118 -10.20 23.95 -13.02
C LYS A 118 -9.47 22.70 -13.49
N VAL A 119 -10.17 21.84 -14.22
CA VAL A 119 -9.57 20.63 -14.81
C VAL A 119 -8.48 21.04 -15.79
N LYS A 120 -7.31 20.40 -15.66
CA LYS A 120 -6.18 20.49 -16.57
C LYS A 120 -6.22 19.37 -17.60
N TYR A 121 -6.47 18.15 -17.13
CA TYR A 121 -6.79 17.03 -18.00
C TYR A 121 -7.58 15.97 -17.27
N GLU A 122 -8.35 15.19 -18.02
CA GLU A 122 -9.05 14.01 -17.51
C GLU A 122 -9.14 12.91 -18.55
N GLY A 123 -9.26 11.68 -18.07
CA GLY A 123 -9.39 10.50 -18.90
C GLY A 123 -9.48 9.24 -18.04
N PHE A 124 -9.24 8.11 -18.69
CA PHE A 124 -9.25 6.80 -18.04
C PHE A 124 -7.92 6.08 -18.22
N TYR A 125 -7.56 5.29 -17.23
CA TYR A 125 -6.49 4.31 -17.31
C TYR A 125 -7.05 2.89 -17.32
N LYS A 126 -6.35 2.00 -18.01
CA LYS A 126 -6.53 0.55 -17.94
C LYS A 126 -5.16 -0.10 -17.90
N ASN A 127 -4.85 -0.81 -16.80
CA ASN A 127 -3.54 -1.41 -16.55
C ASN A 127 -2.37 -0.42 -16.76
N ASP A 128 -2.41 0.73 -16.08
CA ASP A 128 -1.42 1.81 -16.16
C ASP A 128 -1.32 2.54 -17.52
N LYS A 129 -2.07 2.11 -18.53
CA LYS A 129 -2.09 2.73 -19.86
C LYS A 129 -3.31 3.62 -20.01
N GLN A 130 -3.12 4.78 -20.65
CA GLN A 130 -4.23 5.64 -21.03
C GLN A 130 -5.22 4.84 -21.91
N SER A 131 -6.51 4.99 -21.62
CA SER A 131 -7.60 4.33 -22.30
C SER A 131 -8.72 5.31 -22.59
N GLY A 132 -9.34 5.17 -23.77
CA GLY A 132 -10.37 6.08 -24.24
C GLY A 132 -9.85 7.47 -24.61
N THR A 133 -10.77 8.41 -24.73
CA THR A 133 -10.50 9.81 -25.05
C THR A 133 -9.92 10.53 -23.84
N TRP A 134 -8.91 11.37 -24.08
CA TRP A 134 -8.25 12.17 -23.05
C TRP A 134 -8.45 13.64 -23.35
N LYS A 135 -9.14 14.34 -22.45
CA LYS A 135 -9.43 15.75 -22.62
C LYS A 135 -8.39 16.59 -21.90
N PHE A 136 -7.89 17.62 -22.57
CA PHE A 136 -6.94 18.57 -22.04
C PHE A 136 -7.54 19.96 -22.14
N TYR A 137 -7.34 20.77 -21.10
CA TYR A 137 -7.91 22.10 -20.98
C TYR A 137 -6.83 23.12 -20.64
N ASP A 138 -7.09 24.38 -20.96
CA ASP A 138 -6.27 25.51 -20.49
C ASP A 138 -6.70 26.02 -19.10
N GLU A 139 -6.00 27.01 -18.55
CA GLU A 139 -6.32 27.60 -17.24
C GLU A 139 -7.65 28.37 -17.23
N ALA A 140 -8.22 28.73 -18.39
CA ALA A 140 -9.55 29.29 -18.50
C ALA A 140 -10.64 28.20 -18.45
N GLY A 141 -10.28 26.93 -18.61
CA GLY A 141 -11.19 25.79 -18.69
C GLY A 141 -11.65 25.48 -20.12
N THR A 142 -11.01 26.06 -21.13
CA THR A 142 -11.30 25.81 -22.53
C THR A 142 -10.66 24.50 -22.96
N LEU A 143 -11.41 23.64 -23.65
CA LEU A 143 -10.86 22.40 -24.22
C LEU A 143 -9.84 22.74 -25.31
N VAL A 144 -8.61 22.25 -25.15
CA VAL A 144 -7.51 22.44 -26.12
C VAL A 144 -7.25 21.19 -26.96
N LYS A 145 -7.59 20.00 -26.46
CA LYS A 145 -7.35 18.72 -27.14
C LYS A 145 -8.25 17.61 -26.59
N GLU A 146 -8.68 16.69 -27.45
CA GLU A 146 -9.30 15.40 -27.10
C GLU A 146 -8.81 14.23 -27.96
#